data_AF-A0A0B7BDC6-F1
#
_entry.id   AF-A0A0B7BDC6-F1
#
_cell.length_a   1.000
_cell.length_b   1.000
_cell.length_c   1.000
_cell.angle_alpha   90.00
_cell.angle_beta   90.00
_cell.angle_gamma   90.00
#
_symmetry.space_group_name_H-M   'P 1'
#
loop_
_entity.id
_entity.type
_entity.pdbx_description
1 polymer ?
#
loop_
_entity_poly.entity_id
_entity_poly.type
_entity_poly.pdbx_seq_one_letter_code
_entity_poly.pdbx_strand_id
1 'polypeptide(L)'
;IAVFDNGRGFGKSHYDCMSCLAPLRQCCLIRLSTLAKLIKLYQGPDSLSHLMRTSLNSDPIAPILLEPHLDALDRRLGKVIKAVSDCVNSKSWDDVVVNDGVH
;
A
#
# COMPACT_ATOMS: atom_id res chain seq x y z
N ILE A 1 -8.20 6.24 13.53
CA ILE A 1 -9.23 6.24 12.46
C ILE A 1 -9.59 4.78 12.23
N ALA A 2 -10.86 4.41 12.40
CA ALA A 2 -11.31 3.06 12.08
C ALA A 2 -11.57 2.93 10.56
N VAL A 3 -11.39 1.73 10.00
CA VAL A 3 -11.51 1.46 8.57
C VAL A 3 -12.76 0.63 8.30
N PHE A 4 -13.81 1.26 7.78
CA PHE A 4 -15.11 0.64 7.49
C PHE A 4 -15.54 0.85 6.02
N ASP A 5 -16.55 0.11 5.57
CA ASP A 5 -17.19 0.24 4.25
C ASP A 5 -16.29 0.04 3.02
N ASN A 6 -15.49 -1.03 3.03
CA ASN A 6 -14.52 -1.35 1.97
C ASN A 6 -15.12 -2.10 0.77
N GLY A 7 -16.44 -2.32 0.73
CA GLY A 7 -17.11 -3.15 -0.29
C GLY A 7 -17.03 -2.61 -1.73
N ARG A 8 -16.63 -1.35 -1.91
CA ARG A 8 -16.36 -0.74 -3.23
C ARG A 8 -14.89 -0.87 -3.68
N GLY A 9 -14.06 -1.54 -2.88
CA GLY A 9 -12.72 -1.93 -3.27
C GLY A 9 -12.71 -2.98 -4.38
N PHE A 10 -11.54 -3.18 -5.00
CA PHE A 10 -11.30 -4.28 -5.95
C PHE A 10 -12.26 -4.39 -7.16
N GLY A 11 -12.96 -3.32 -7.57
CA GLY A 11 -13.80 -3.36 -8.77
C GLY A 11 -13.06 -3.28 -10.12
N LYS A 12 -11.79 -2.85 -10.13
CA LYS A 12 -10.96 -2.71 -11.35
C LYS A 12 -9.52 -3.14 -11.08
N SER A 13 -9.05 -4.21 -11.72
CA SER A 13 -7.66 -4.71 -11.61
C SER A 13 -6.68 -3.97 -12.51
N HIS A 14 -7.11 -3.53 -13.69
CA HIS A 14 -6.28 -2.88 -14.71
C HIS A 14 -6.27 -1.34 -14.63
N TYR A 15 -6.93 -0.77 -13.63
CA TYR A 15 -6.97 0.66 -13.39
C TYR A 15 -6.42 0.98 -12.00
N ASP A 16 -5.49 1.93 -11.92
CA ASP A 16 -4.92 2.39 -10.67
C ASP A 16 -5.27 3.86 -10.45
N CYS A 17 -6.03 4.14 -9.40
CA CYS A 17 -6.51 5.48 -9.08
C CYS A 17 -5.38 6.38 -8.53
N MET A 18 -4.77 7.21 -9.37
CA MET A 18 -3.70 8.12 -8.93
C MET A 18 -4.19 9.30 -8.08
N SER A 19 -5.44 9.74 -8.27
CA SER A 19 -6.07 10.76 -7.42
C SER A 19 -6.34 10.26 -6.01
N CYS A 20 -6.47 8.94 -5.80
CA CYS A 20 -6.63 8.35 -4.47
C CYS A 20 -5.38 8.54 -3.59
N LEU A 21 -4.21 8.76 -4.19
CA LEU A 21 -2.96 9.12 -3.49
C LEU A 21 -2.79 10.63 -3.29
N ALA A 22 -3.79 11.46 -3.62
CA ALA A 22 -3.68 12.91 -3.45
C ALA A 22 -3.28 13.33 -2.03
N PRO A 23 -3.83 12.77 -0.93
CA PRO A 23 -3.41 13.15 0.42
C PRO A 23 -1.92 12.94 0.67
N LEU A 24 -1.37 11.81 0.21
CA LEU A 24 0.07 11.53 0.33
C LEU A 24 0.89 12.51 -0.52
N ARG A 25 0.51 12.75 -1.78
CA ARG A 25 1.25 13.63 -2.70
C ARG A 25 1.19 15.11 -2.31
N GLN A 26 0.07 15.55 -1.72
CA GLN A 26 -0.14 16.96 -1.36
C GLN A 26 0.50 17.28 0.00
N CYS A 27 0.27 16.44 1.01
CA CYS A 27 0.83 16.67 2.33
C CYS A 27 2.32 16.29 2.39
N CYS A 28 2.72 15.24 1.66
CA CYS A 28 4.02 14.60 1.79
C CYS A 28 4.34 14.23 3.24
N LEU A 29 3.41 13.52 3.91
CA LEU A 29 3.59 13.03 5.27
C LEU A 29 3.25 11.53 5.33
N ILE A 30 4.11 10.75 5.98
CA ILE A 30 3.88 9.33 6.24
C ILE A 30 4.45 8.96 7.61
N ARG A 31 3.81 8.02 8.30
CA ARG A 31 4.30 7.48 9.57
C ARG A 31 5.49 6.56 9.34
N LEU A 32 6.51 6.66 10.19
CA LEU A 32 7.70 5.81 10.14
C LEU A 32 7.35 4.32 10.17
N SER A 33 6.48 3.91 11.09
CA SER A 33 6.03 2.52 11.22
C SER A 33 5.35 1.99 9.95
N THR A 34 4.62 2.86 9.25
CA THR A 34 3.93 2.53 7.99
C THR A 34 4.92 2.41 6.84
N LEU A 35 5.84 3.37 6.69
CA LEU A 35 6.86 3.33 5.65
C LEU A 35 7.75 2.09 5.77
N ALA A 36 8.19 1.74 6.98
CA ALA A 36 8.99 0.54 7.22
C ALA A 36 8.27 -0.74 6.77
N LYS A 37 6.98 -0.88 7.09
CA LYS A 37 6.16 -2.02 6.65
C LYS A 37 5.99 -2.05 5.12
N LEU A 38 5.74 -0.91 4.48
CA LEU A 38 5.60 -0.84 3.03
C LEU A 38 6.91 -1.21 2.31
N ILE A 39 8.06 -0.76 2.82
CA ILE A 39 9.38 -1.15 2.27
C ILE A 39 9.59 -2.66 2.41
N LYS A 40 9.27 -3.23 3.58
CA LYS A 40 9.37 -4.68 3.80
C LYS A 40 8.48 -5.47 2.83
N LEU A 41 7.26 -5.00 2.56
CA LEU A 41 6.35 -5.64 1.59
C LEU A 41 6.80 -5.46 0.13
N TYR A 42 7.58 -4.42 -0.16
CA TYR A 42 8.05 -4.11 -1.51
C TYR A 42 9.37 -4.80 -1.86
N GLN A 43 10.28 -4.93 -0.91
CA GLN A 43 11.64 -5.49 -1.10
C GLN A 43 11.85 -6.85 -0.42
N GLY A 44 10.90 -7.30 0.40
CA GLY A 44 11.00 -8.55 1.14
C GLY A 44 10.97 -9.80 0.25
N PRO A 45 11.23 -10.98 0.84
CA PRO A 45 11.25 -12.24 0.11
C PRO A 45 9.87 -12.64 -0.43
N ASP A 46 8.80 -12.26 0.27
CA ASP A 46 7.42 -12.51 -0.12
C ASP A 46 6.74 -11.22 -0.57
N SER A 47 6.18 -11.23 -1.78
CA SER A 47 5.40 -10.10 -2.31
C SER A 47 4.09 -9.90 -1.54
N LEU A 48 3.54 -8.68 -1.62
CA LEU A 48 2.22 -8.40 -1.05
C LEU A 48 1.13 -9.30 -1.66
N SER A 49 1.17 -9.54 -2.97
CA SER A 49 0.27 -10.49 -3.64
C SER A 49 0.38 -11.90 -3.09
N HIS A 50 1.59 -12.40 -2.84
CA HIS A 50 1.83 -13.72 -2.26
C HIS A 50 1.25 -13.82 -0.85
N LEU A 51 1.59 -12.88 0.03
CA LEU A 51 1.09 -12.85 1.40
C LEU A 51 -0.44 -12.74 1.45
N MET A 52 -1.03 -11.91 0.60
CA MET A 52 -2.49 -11.80 0.50
C MET A 52 -3.14 -13.09 0.00
N ARG A 53 -2.57 -13.74 -1.02
CA ARG A 53 -3.07 -15.04 -1.51
C ARG A 53 -3.08 -16.08 -0.40
N THR A 54 -1.97 -16.21 0.33
CA THR A 54 -1.85 -17.14 1.46
C THR A 54 -2.83 -16.80 2.57
N SER A 55 -2.96 -15.52 2.93
CA SER A 55 -3.87 -15.07 3.99
C SER A 55 -5.34 -15.29 3.64
N LEU A 56 -5.74 -15.13 2.38
CA LEU A 56 -7.13 -15.25 1.94
C LEU A 56 -7.55 -16.69 1.68
N ASN A 57 -6.59 -17.62 1.54
CA ASN A 57 -6.88 -19.02 1.21
C ASN A 57 -7.50 -19.82 2.38
N SER A 58 -7.46 -19.29 3.60
CA SER A 58 -8.10 -19.91 4.77
C SER A 58 -9.61 -19.65 4.83
N ASP A 59 -10.12 -18.73 4.01
CA ASP A 59 -11.54 -18.39 3.99
C ASP A 59 -12.35 -19.45 3.22
N PRO A 60 -13.53 -19.89 3.73
CA PRO A 60 -14.38 -20.88 3.06
C PRO A 60 -14.81 -20.50 1.63
N ILE A 61 -14.85 -19.21 1.28
CA ILE A 61 -15.23 -18.75 -0.06
C ILE A 61 -14.02 -18.50 -0.97
N ALA A 62 -12.85 -19.02 -0.62
CA ALA A 62 -11.67 -18.93 -1.49
C ALA A 62 -11.96 -19.48 -2.91
N PRO A 63 -11.44 -18.83 -3.97
CA PRO A 63 -10.61 -17.62 -3.94
C PRO A 63 -11.40 -16.31 -3.75
N ILE A 64 -11.01 -15.49 -2.78
CA ILE A 64 -11.63 -14.17 -2.52
C ILE A 64 -11.22 -13.13 -3.59
N LEU A 65 -9.94 -13.09 -3.98
CA LEU A 65 -9.41 -12.19 -4.99
C LEU A 65 -8.90 -12.98 -6.19
N LEU A 66 -9.25 -12.53 -7.39
CA LEU A 66 -8.71 -13.07 -8.63
C LEU A 66 -7.25 -12.62 -8.83
N GLU A 67 -6.49 -13.41 -9.58
CA GLU A 67 -5.07 -13.17 -9.84
C GLU A 67 -4.76 -11.74 -10.36
N PRO A 68 -5.54 -11.15 -11.29
CA PRO A 68 -5.28 -9.78 -11.74
C PRO A 68 -5.39 -8.72 -10.63
N HIS A 69 -6.17 -8.98 -9.57
CA HIS A 69 -6.27 -8.09 -8.41
C HIS A 69 -5.09 -8.25 -7.47
N LEU A 70 -4.56 -9.46 -7.33
CA LEU A 70 -3.35 -9.72 -6.56
C LEU A 70 -2.14 -9.03 -7.22
N ASP A 71 -1.98 -9.16 -8.54
CA ASP A 71 -0.94 -8.45 -9.30
C ASP A 71 -1.08 -6.93 -9.19
N ALA A 72 -2.33 -6.44 -9.16
CA ALA A 72 -2.61 -5.02 -8.99
C ALA A 72 -2.14 -4.49 -7.63
N LEU A 73 -2.13 -5.31 -6.56
CA LEU A 73 -1.64 -4.89 -5.25
C LEU A 73 -0.15 -4.57 -5.29
N ASP A 74 0.68 -5.45 -5.87
CA ASP A 74 2.13 -5.24 -5.98
C ASP A 74 2.44 -4.02 -6.84
N ARG A 75 1.76 -3.89 -8.00
CA ARG A 75 1.93 -2.72 -8.88
C ARG A 75 1.55 -1.42 -8.18
N ARG A 76 0.46 -1.41 -7.40
CA ARG A 76 0.01 -0.24 -6.64
C ARG A 76 0.95 0.07 -5.47
N LEU A 77 1.49 -0.94 -4.80
CA LEU A 77 2.50 -0.75 -3.76
C LEU A 77 3.73 -0.02 -4.32
N GLY A 78 4.23 -0.42 -5.50
CA GLY A 78 5.32 0.29 -6.17
C GLY A 78 5.00 1.77 -6.45
N LYS A 79 3.74 2.10 -6.80
CA LYS A 79 3.30 3.48 -6.98
C LYS A 79 3.24 4.27 -5.68
N VAL A 80 2.84 3.64 -4.58
CA VAL A 80 2.87 4.25 -3.23
C VAL A 80 4.31 4.54 -2.81
N ILE A 81 5.21 3.57 -2.95
CA ILE A 81 6.65 3.75 -2.65
C ILE A 81 7.24 4.86 -3.50
N LYS A 82 6.93 4.89 -4.80
CA LYS A 82 7.36 5.98 -5.68
C LYS A 82 6.87 7.35 -5.20
N ALA A 83 5.60 7.47 -4.81
CA ALA A 83 5.05 8.73 -4.31
C ALA A 83 5.77 9.21 -3.04
N VAL A 84 6.12 8.29 -2.12
CA VAL A 84 6.93 8.64 -0.93
C VAL A 84 8.35 9.06 -1.34
N SER A 85 8.98 8.35 -2.26
CA SER A 85 10.32 8.69 -2.75
C SER A 85 10.33 10.06 -3.42
N ASP A 86 9.32 10.37 -4.25
CA ASP A 86 9.18 11.69 -4.88
C ASP A 86 9.03 12.79 -3.80
N CYS A 87 8.32 12.54 -2.69
CA CYS A 87 8.23 13.46 -1.56
C CYS A 87 9.58 13.68 -0.85
N VAL A 88 10.31 12.60 -0.53
CA VAL A 88 11.64 12.66 0.11
C VAL A 88 12.68 13.31 -0.78
N ASN A 89 12.54 13.25 -2.11
CA ASN A 89 13.40 13.96 -3.04
C ASN A 89 13.10 15.48 -3.09
N SER A 90 11.92 15.91 -2.62
CA SER A 90 11.46 17.30 -2.67
C SER A 90 11.54 18.05 -1.32
N LYS A 91 11.59 17.32 -0.21
CA LYS A 91 11.58 17.83 1.17
C LYS A 91 12.58 17.02 2.00
N SER A 92 12.96 17.54 3.18
CA SER A 92 13.83 16.77 4.08
C SER A 92 13.14 15.50 4.58
N TRP A 93 13.92 14.49 4.97
CA TRP A 93 13.38 13.23 5.50
C TRP A 93 12.47 13.45 6.71
N ASP A 94 12.90 14.32 7.64
CA ASP A 94 12.18 14.60 8.88
C ASP A 94 10.88 15.38 8.65
N ASP A 95 10.77 16.13 7.55
CA ASP A 95 9.54 16.80 7.14
C ASP A 95 8.51 15.84 6.51
N VAL A 96 8.96 14.66 6.05
CA VAL A 96 8.12 13.68 5.34
C VAL A 96 7.78 12.49 6.22
N VAL A 97 8.73 12.01 7.02
CA VAL A 97 8.60 10.77 7.79
C VAL A 97 8.46 11.09 9.27
N VAL A 98 7.23 10.96 9.76
CA VAL A 98 6.87 11.29 11.14
C VAL A 98 6.97 10.05 12.02
N ASN A 99 7.78 10.10 13.07
CA ASN A 99 7.83 9.04 14.08
C ASN A 99 6.52 9.02 14.89
N ASP A 100 5.78 7.92 14.80
CA ASP A 100 4.48 7.74 15.45
C ASP A 100 4.54 6.89 16.73
N GLY A 101 5.75 6.55 17.22
CA GLY A 101 5.95 5.84 18.49
C GLY A 101 5.52 4.37 18.48
N VAL A 102 5.27 3.81 17.30
CA VAL A 102 4.91 2.39 17.12
C VAL A 102 6.17 1.64 16.69
N HIS A 103 6.64 0.73 17.55
CA HIS A 103 7.76 -0.19 17.30
C HIS A 103 7.26 -1.50 16.67
#